data_AF-A0A815KVC7-F1
#
_entry.id   AF-A0A815KVC7-F1
#
_cell.length_a   1.000
_cell.length_b   1.000
_cell.length_c   1.000
_cell.angle_alpha   90.00
_cell.angle_beta   90.00
_cell.angle_gamma   90.00
#
_symmetry.space_group_name_H-M   'P 1'
#
loop_
_entity.id
_entity.type
_entity.pdbx_description
1 polymer ?
#
loop_
_entity_poly.entity_id
_entity_poly.type
_entity_poly.pdbx_seq_one_letter_code
_entity_poly.pdbx_strand_id
1 'polypeptide(L)'
;MIRQCMESNVYFYDNLSKLGEVWVNKNGPNTLTTGELWIEFLRYYTEQFDYEKNVVTIRQFEPLERYKKGWFNKTIAIEDPFNLTHNLADKLSQKNWTLIRLVFIQARQQFGTECKDRIIQDSDIDSIQKIDKANKQTAEPLRSLMGIRIDPKYYQS
;
A
#
# COMPACT_ATOMS: atom_id res chain seq x y z
N MET A 1 -32.10 -11.83 8.09
CA MET A 1 -32.65 -11.68 6.73
C MET A 1 -31.49 -11.59 5.77
N ILE A 2 -31.12 -12.68 5.10
CA ILE A 2 -30.00 -12.68 4.14
C ILE A 2 -30.51 -11.93 2.90
N ARG A 3 -29.96 -10.73 2.64
CA ARG A 3 -30.20 -10.06 1.36
C ARG A 3 -29.37 -10.83 0.33
N GLN A 4 -30.02 -11.48 -0.62
CA GLN A 4 -29.36 -12.22 -1.69
C GLN A 4 -29.53 -11.40 -2.96
N CYS A 5 -28.50 -10.65 -3.35
CA CYS A 5 -28.44 -9.99 -4.65
C CYS A 5 -27.56 -10.86 -5.55
N MET A 6 -28.15 -11.43 -6.60
CA MET A 6 -27.45 -12.13 -7.69
C MET A 6 -26.41 -13.17 -7.22
N GLU A 7 -26.92 -14.29 -6.69
CA GLU A 7 -26.17 -15.55 -6.41
C GLU A 7 -24.99 -15.48 -5.42
N SER A 8 -24.61 -14.29 -4.96
CA SER A 8 -23.46 -14.08 -4.07
C SER A 8 -23.92 -13.79 -2.64
N ASN A 9 -23.23 -14.39 -1.67
CA ASN A 9 -23.46 -14.10 -0.26
C ASN A 9 -22.89 -12.72 0.08
N VAL A 10 -23.78 -11.74 0.28
CA VAL A 10 -23.42 -10.37 0.67
C VAL A 10 -23.52 -10.11 2.17
N TYR A 11 -23.64 -11.17 2.98
CA TYR A 11 -23.67 -11.04 4.43
C TYR A 11 -22.33 -10.55 4.97
N PHE A 12 -22.39 -9.57 5.85
CA PHE A 12 -21.32 -9.20 6.76
C PHE A 12 -21.93 -8.87 8.12
N TYR A 13 -21.12 -8.94 9.18
CA TYR A 13 -21.58 -8.59 10.52
C TYR A 13 -21.66 -7.06 10.66
N ASP A 14 -22.88 -6.53 10.76
CA ASP A 14 -23.16 -5.09 10.73
C ASP A 14 -23.43 -4.47 12.12
N ASN A 15 -23.64 -5.30 13.15
CA ASN A 15 -23.92 -4.82 14.51
C ASN A 15 -22.65 -4.46 15.29
N LEU A 16 -22.13 -3.26 15.07
CA LEU A 16 -20.92 -2.78 15.74
C LEU A 16 -21.01 -2.74 17.27
N SER A 17 -22.20 -2.55 17.83
CA SER A 17 -22.37 -2.47 19.30
C SER A 17 -22.10 -3.80 20.00
N LYS A 18 -22.33 -4.92 19.31
CA LYS A 18 -22.10 -6.28 19.82
C LYS A 18 -20.82 -6.91 19.28
N LEU A 19 -20.01 -6.15 18.53
CA LEU A 19 -18.81 -6.68 17.88
C LEU A 19 -17.83 -7.28 18.88
N GLY A 20 -17.67 -6.66 20.06
CA GLY A 20 -16.79 -7.17 21.12
C GLY A 20 -17.21 -8.53 21.69
N GLU A 21 -18.48 -8.92 21.57
CA GLU A 21 -18.98 -10.22 22.02
C GLU A 21 -18.63 -11.34 21.03
N VAL A 22 -18.56 -11.02 19.74
CA VAL A 22 -18.35 -12.01 18.66
C VAL A 22 -16.91 -12.01 18.11
N TRP A 23 -16.18 -10.91 18.25
CA TRP A 23 -14.81 -10.76 17.75
C TRP A 23 -13.81 -11.32 18.76
N VAL A 24 -13.54 -12.62 18.64
CA VAL A 24 -12.50 -13.29 19.44
C VAL A 24 -11.14 -13.04 18.80
N ASN A 25 -10.42 -12.03 19.29
CA ASN A 25 -9.05 -11.79 18.84
C ASN A 25 -8.08 -12.78 19.51
N LYS A 26 -7.59 -13.75 18.74
CA LYS A 26 -6.63 -14.77 19.23
C LYS A 26 -5.31 -14.19 19.75
N ASN A 27 -4.92 -13.01 19.28
CA ASN A 27 -3.65 -12.36 19.60
C ASN A 27 -3.81 -11.15 20.54
N GLY A 28 -5.01 -10.92 21.08
CA GLY A 28 -5.31 -9.74 21.90
C GLY A 28 -5.44 -8.45 21.07
N PRO A 29 -5.90 -7.34 21.69
CA PRO A 29 -6.09 -6.07 21.00
C PRO A 29 -4.77 -5.57 20.39
N ASN A 30 -4.85 -4.98 19.19
CA ASN A 30 -3.69 -4.32 18.60
C ASN A 30 -3.35 -3.05 19.39
N THR A 31 -2.09 -2.92 19.80
CA THR A 31 -1.58 -1.79 20.60
C THR A 31 -0.63 -0.89 19.82
N LEU A 32 -0.46 -1.13 18.52
CA LEU A 32 0.43 -0.33 17.68
C LEU A 32 -0.19 1.05 17.41
N THR A 33 0.65 2.06 17.38
CA THR A 33 0.28 3.40 16.94
C THR A 33 -0.04 3.40 15.44
N THR A 34 -0.77 4.42 14.98
CA THR A 34 -1.06 4.58 13.55
C THR A 34 0.22 4.68 12.70
N GLY A 35 1.28 5.30 13.22
CA GLY A 35 2.57 5.40 12.53
C GLY A 35 3.26 4.03 12.37
N GLU A 36 3.27 3.22 13.41
CA GLU A 36 3.80 1.85 13.35
C GLU A 36 2.98 0.98 12.39
N LEU A 37 1.65 1.06 12.43
CA LEU A 37 0.77 0.34 11.50
C LEU A 37 1.02 0.76 10.05
N TRP A 38 1.28 2.04 9.79
CA TRP A 38 1.60 2.55 8.46
C TRP A 38 2.93 1.98 7.94
N ILE A 39 3.96 1.96 8.78
CA ILE A 39 5.26 1.39 8.40
C ILE A 39 5.14 -0.13 8.18
N GLU A 40 4.44 -0.85 9.07
CA GLU A 40 4.21 -2.28 8.91
C GLU A 40 3.36 -2.62 7.68
N PHE A 41 2.39 -1.77 7.31
CA PHE A 41 1.64 -1.91 6.06
C PHE A 41 2.56 -1.81 4.84
N LEU A 42 3.42 -0.78 4.80
CA LEU A 42 4.38 -0.61 3.72
C LEU A 42 5.34 -1.80 3.66
N ARG A 43 5.90 -2.19 4.81
CA ARG A 43 6.80 -3.34 4.94
C ARG A 43 6.15 -4.62 4.46
N TYR A 44 4.91 -4.90 4.87
CA TYR A 44 4.18 -6.09 4.47
C TYR A 44 4.09 -6.18 2.94
N TYR A 45 3.63 -5.12 2.28
CA TYR A 45 3.45 -5.13 0.83
C TYR A 45 4.76 -4.97 0.03
N THR A 46 5.88 -4.59 0.65
CA THR A 46 7.17 -4.54 -0.06
C THR A 46 8.04 -5.78 0.16
N GLU A 47 7.95 -6.41 1.33
CA GLU A 47 8.90 -7.44 1.79
C GLU A 47 8.25 -8.80 2.08
N GLN A 48 6.99 -8.85 2.52
CA GLN A 48 6.40 -10.09 3.07
C GLN A 48 5.31 -10.69 2.18
N PHE A 49 4.50 -9.87 1.52
CA PHE A 49 3.40 -10.35 0.70
C PHE A 49 3.93 -10.97 -0.59
N ASP A 50 3.69 -12.27 -0.76
CA ASP A 50 4.01 -12.99 -1.98
C ASP A 50 2.94 -12.76 -3.05
N TYR A 51 3.22 -11.79 -3.94
CA TYR A 51 2.34 -11.45 -5.06
C TYR A 51 2.14 -12.59 -6.06
N GLU A 52 3.08 -13.52 -6.19
CA GLU A 52 3.00 -14.63 -7.13
C GLU A 52 2.16 -15.78 -6.61
N LYS A 53 2.13 -15.95 -5.29
CA LYS A 53 1.38 -17.03 -4.65
C LYS A 53 0.00 -16.62 -4.14
N ASN A 54 -0.14 -15.42 -3.59
CA ASN A 54 -1.29 -15.06 -2.75
C ASN A 54 -2.22 -14.03 -3.40
N VAL A 55 -3.48 -14.06 -2.96
CA VAL A 55 -4.55 -13.13 -3.30
C VAL A 55 -4.81 -12.23 -2.11
N VAL A 56 -4.89 -10.92 -2.34
CA VAL A 56 -5.38 -9.98 -1.33
C VAL A 56 -6.88 -10.19 -1.17
N THR A 57 -7.32 -10.63 -0.01
CA THR A 57 -8.73 -10.84 0.34
C THR A 57 -8.98 -10.38 1.78
N ILE A 58 -10.20 -9.90 2.03
CA ILE A 58 -10.68 -9.50 3.37
C ILE A 58 -11.79 -10.42 3.90
N ARG A 59 -12.20 -11.43 3.13
CA ARG A 59 -13.33 -12.31 3.47
C ARG A 59 -12.94 -13.42 4.44
N GLN A 60 -11.66 -13.75 4.53
CA GLN A 60 -11.13 -14.83 5.36
C GLN A 60 -9.78 -14.44 5.96
N PHE A 61 -9.43 -15.05 7.10
CA PHE A 61 -8.15 -14.85 7.76
C PHE A 61 -7.01 -15.63 7.10
N GLU A 62 -7.30 -16.86 6.64
CA GLU A 62 -6.27 -17.72 6.05
C GLU A 62 -5.84 -17.19 4.67
N PRO A 63 -4.54 -17.26 4.33
CA PRO A 63 -4.05 -16.87 3.01
C PRO A 63 -4.78 -17.60 1.89
N LEU A 64 -5.25 -16.84 0.89
CA LEU A 64 -5.88 -17.38 -0.29
C LEU A 64 -4.85 -17.46 -1.43
N GLU A 65 -4.61 -18.66 -1.94
CA GLU A 65 -3.66 -18.86 -3.03
C GLU A 65 -4.28 -18.55 -4.40
N ARG A 66 -3.49 -17.93 -5.29
CA ARG A 66 -3.87 -17.61 -6.67
C ARG A 66 -4.25 -18.85 -7.47
N TYR A 67 -3.64 -20.00 -7.13
CA TYR A 67 -3.96 -21.29 -7.74
C TYR A 67 -5.43 -21.66 -7.63
N LYS A 68 -6.01 -21.45 -6.45
CA LYS A 68 -7.43 -21.75 -6.19
C LYS A 68 -8.39 -20.85 -6.98
N LYS A 69 -7.90 -19.71 -7.47
CA LYS A 69 -8.67 -18.72 -8.24
C LYS A 69 -8.41 -18.76 -9.75
N GLY A 70 -7.39 -19.49 -10.20
CA GLY A 70 -6.98 -19.45 -11.61
C GLY A 70 -6.35 -18.11 -12.04
N TRP A 71 -5.92 -17.27 -11.08
CA TRP A 71 -5.43 -15.93 -11.36
C TRP A 71 -3.91 -15.86 -11.54
N PHE A 72 -3.31 -16.85 -12.22
CA PHE A 72 -1.84 -16.97 -12.37
C PHE A 72 -1.19 -15.89 -13.24
N ASN A 73 -1.93 -15.36 -14.23
CA ASN A 73 -1.38 -14.45 -15.23
C ASN A 73 -1.58 -12.96 -14.89
N LYS A 74 -1.95 -12.67 -13.65
CA LYS A 74 -2.25 -11.30 -13.16
C LYS A 74 -1.02 -10.69 -12.50
N THR A 75 -0.88 -9.37 -12.56
CA THR A 75 0.19 -8.60 -11.88
C THR A 75 0.07 -8.71 -10.36
N ILE A 76 -1.15 -8.49 -9.89
CA ILE A 76 -1.59 -8.61 -8.52
C ILE A 76 -3.01 -9.16 -8.56
N ALA A 77 -3.35 -9.96 -7.55
CA ALA A 77 -4.67 -10.52 -7.38
C ALA A 77 -5.35 -9.90 -6.16
N ILE A 78 -6.45 -9.19 -6.38
CA ILE A 78 -7.25 -8.55 -5.33
C ILE A 78 -8.70 -9.02 -5.49
N GLU A 79 -9.17 -9.87 -4.57
CA GLU A 79 -10.52 -10.41 -4.59
C GLU A 79 -11.54 -9.33 -4.15
N ASP A 80 -12.62 -9.19 -4.92
CA ASP A 80 -13.81 -8.49 -4.44
C ASP A 80 -14.53 -9.33 -3.36
N PRO A 81 -14.87 -8.76 -2.20
CA PRO A 81 -15.40 -9.53 -1.06
C PRO A 81 -16.75 -10.18 -1.31
N PHE A 82 -17.52 -9.71 -2.30
CA PHE A 82 -18.84 -10.20 -2.61
C PHE A 82 -18.89 -10.88 -3.98
N ASN A 83 -18.20 -10.33 -4.97
CA ASN A 83 -18.06 -10.93 -6.29
C ASN A 83 -16.76 -11.74 -6.39
N LEU A 84 -16.78 -12.98 -5.92
CA LEU A 84 -15.58 -13.80 -5.76
C LEU A 84 -14.87 -14.16 -7.09
N THR A 85 -15.50 -13.95 -8.24
CA THR A 85 -14.88 -14.17 -9.56
C THR A 85 -14.20 -12.92 -10.09
N HIS A 86 -14.44 -11.76 -9.46
CA HIS A 86 -13.92 -10.48 -9.88
C HIS A 86 -12.59 -10.16 -9.18
N ASN A 87 -11.55 -9.97 -9.99
CA ASN A 87 -10.28 -9.44 -9.54
C ASN A 87 -10.24 -7.92 -9.78
N LEU A 88 -10.17 -7.13 -8.71
CA LEU A 88 -10.18 -5.66 -8.77
C LEU A 88 -8.97 -5.09 -9.53
N ALA A 89 -7.89 -5.87 -9.66
CA ALA A 89 -6.69 -5.47 -10.39
C ALA A 89 -6.68 -5.91 -11.86
N ASP A 90 -7.77 -6.45 -12.42
CA ASP A 90 -7.78 -7.00 -13.78
C ASP A 90 -7.45 -5.98 -14.88
N LYS A 91 -7.74 -4.70 -14.64
CA LYS A 91 -7.46 -3.61 -15.58
C LYS A 91 -6.05 -3.02 -15.39
N LEU A 92 -5.25 -3.54 -14.47
CA LEU A 92 -3.94 -3.02 -14.16
C LEU A 92 -2.90 -3.53 -15.14
N SER A 93 -2.32 -2.63 -15.93
CA SER A 93 -1.18 -2.98 -16.80
C SER A 93 0.08 -3.27 -15.99
N GLN A 94 0.98 -4.06 -16.57
CA GLN A 94 2.31 -4.35 -15.99
C GLN A 94 3.12 -3.08 -15.68
N LYS A 95 3.02 -2.07 -16.55
CA LYS A 95 3.64 -0.76 -16.36
C LYS A 95 3.08 -0.06 -15.13
N ASN A 96 1.76 0.01 -15.00
CA ASN A 96 1.11 0.68 -13.87
C ASN A 96 1.40 -0.06 -12.56
N TRP A 97 1.41 -1.40 -12.59
CA TRP A 97 1.80 -2.20 -11.44
C TRP A 97 3.23 -1.92 -10.98
N THR A 98 4.18 -1.89 -11.93
CA THR A 98 5.57 -1.52 -11.64
C THR A 98 5.66 -0.15 -10.96
N LEU A 99 4.91 0.85 -11.46
CA LEU A 99 4.90 2.18 -10.85
C LEU A 99 4.36 2.16 -9.41
N ILE A 100 3.23 1.49 -9.17
CA ILE A 100 2.64 1.36 -7.83
C ILE A 100 3.65 0.71 -6.88
N ARG A 101 4.28 -0.40 -7.30
CA ARG A 101 5.26 -1.11 -6.49
C ARG A 101 6.48 -0.25 -6.16
N LEU A 102 6.97 0.53 -7.12
CA LEU A 102 8.08 1.47 -6.89
C LEU A 102 7.73 2.56 -5.88
N VAL A 103 6.52 3.12 -5.95
CA VAL A 103 6.06 4.14 -4.99
C VAL A 103 5.98 3.55 -3.58
N PHE A 104 5.50 2.31 -3.43
CA PHE A 104 5.47 1.62 -2.14
C PHE A 104 6.88 1.41 -1.56
N ILE A 105 7.84 0.99 -2.39
CA ILE A 105 9.25 0.82 -1.97
C ILE A 105 9.84 2.15 -1.51
N GLN A 106 9.61 3.24 -2.26
CA GLN A 106 10.10 4.57 -1.89
C GLN A 106 9.46 5.07 -0.59
N ALA A 107 8.16 4.90 -0.43
CA ALA A 107 7.47 5.23 0.81
C ALA A 107 8.04 4.43 1.99
N ARG A 108 8.27 3.13 1.81
CA ARG A 108 8.89 2.26 2.83
C ARG A 108 10.29 2.72 3.24
N GLN A 109 11.07 3.23 2.29
CA GLN A 109 12.39 3.82 2.58
C GLN A 109 12.24 5.16 3.31
N GLN A 110 11.34 6.03 2.85
CA GLN A 110 11.17 7.36 3.43
C GLN A 110 10.61 7.33 4.87
N PHE A 111 9.62 6.47 5.13
CA PHE A 111 8.94 6.40 6.43
C PHE A 111 9.56 5.38 7.39
N GLY A 112 10.24 4.34 6.87
CA GLY A 112 10.79 3.25 7.67
C GLY A 112 12.30 3.34 7.95
N THR A 113 12.99 4.35 7.41
CA THR A 113 14.35 4.66 7.83
C THR A 113 14.24 5.53 9.07
N GLU A 114 14.86 5.13 10.18
CA GLU A 114 15.06 6.01 11.32
C GLU A 114 15.71 7.29 10.78
N CYS A 115 15.00 8.42 10.83
CA CYS A 115 15.69 9.70 10.77
C CYS A 115 16.63 9.64 11.97
N LYS A 116 17.94 9.49 11.74
CA LYS A 116 18.88 9.72 12.83
C LYS A 116 18.50 11.10 13.33
N ASP A 117 18.00 11.19 14.56
CA ASP A 117 17.81 12.45 15.27
C ASP A 117 19.21 13.06 15.42
N ARG A 118 19.75 13.62 14.32
CA ARG A 118 20.78 14.63 14.40
C ARG A 118 20.07 15.78 15.06
N ILE A 119 20.36 15.97 16.33
CA ILE A 119 20.20 17.28 16.97
C ILE A 119 20.80 18.27 15.98
N ILE A 120 19.95 19.08 15.34
CA ILE A 120 20.38 20.10 14.40
C ILE A 120 21.27 21.04 15.22
N GLN A 121 22.57 21.03 14.93
CA GLN A 121 23.47 21.97 15.58
C GLN A 121 23.37 23.31 14.85
N ASP A 122 23.74 24.40 15.51
CA ASP A 122 23.64 25.75 14.92
C ASP A 122 24.40 25.85 13.57
N SER A 123 25.45 25.06 13.39
CA SER A 123 26.18 24.92 12.11
C SER A 123 25.35 24.31 10.97
N ASP A 124 24.40 23.44 11.30
CA ASP A 124 23.46 22.85 10.34
C ASP A 124 22.41 23.89 9.91
N ILE A 125 21.98 24.77 10.82
CA ILE A 125 21.05 25.88 10.51
C ILE A 125 21.67 26.87 9.52
N ASP A 126 22.92 27.26 9.74
CA ASP A 126 23.66 28.15 8.82
C ASP A 126 23.82 27.52 7.42
N SER A 127 23.99 26.20 7.38
CA SER A 127 24.09 25.44 6.13
C SER A 127 22.73 25.35 5.42
N ILE A 128 21.64 25.15 6.17
CA ILE A 128 20.26 25.14 5.65
C ILE A 128 19.88 26.51 5.11
N GLN A 129 20.19 27.60 5.81
CA GLN A 129 19.90 28.96 5.33
C GLN A 129 20.65 29.31 4.04
N LYS A 130 21.89 28.82 3.88
CA LYS A 130 22.65 28.97 2.63
C LYS A 130 22.02 28.18 1.48
N ILE A 131 21.54 26.97 1.76
CA ILE A 131 20.85 26.11 0.78
C ILE A 131 19.50 26.70 0.39
N ASP A 132 18.70 27.22 1.32
CA ASP A 132 17.41 27.87 1.05
C ASP A 132 17.57 29.14 0.22
N LYS A 133 18.65 29.90 0.48
CA LYS A 133 18.98 31.08 -0.32
C LYS A 133 19.39 30.71 -1.75
N ALA A 134 20.12 29.60 -1.93
CA ALA A 134 20.45 29.05 -3.25
C ALA A 134 19.20 28.48 -3.96
N ASN A 135 18.31 27.82 -3.22
CA ASN A 135 17.09 27.19 -3.75
C ASN A 135 16.01 28.21 -4.12
N LYS A 136 15.92 29.36 -3.45
CA LYS A 136 15.09 30.50 -3.90
C LYS A 136 15.52 31.04 -5.26
N GLN A 137 16.79 30.87 -5.63
CA GLN A 137 17.31 31.24 -6.94
C GLN A 137 17.05 30.17 -8.03
N THR A 138 16.87 28.90 -7.65
CA THR A 138 16.62 27.74 -8.56
C THR A 138 15.18 27.19 -8.49
N ALA A 139 14.25 27.89 -7.82
CA ALA A 139 12.88 27.42 -7.57
C ALA A 139 11.99 27.35 -8.82
N GLU A 140 12.32 27.99 -9.94
CA GLU A 140 11.56 27.82 -11.19
C GLU A 140 11.86 26.49 -11.94
N PRO A 141 13.10 25.97 -11.99
CA PRO A 141 13.36 24.63 -12.54
C PRO A 141 12.89 23.44 -11.67
N LEU A 142 12.73 23.59 -10.35
CA LEU A 142 12.46 22.45 -9.45
C LEU A 142 11.03 21.91 -9.47
N ARG A 143 10.04 22.67 -9.94
CA ARG A 143 8.70 22.11 -10.24
C ARG A 143 8.73 21.11 -11.39
N SER A 144 9.67 21.26 -12.33
CA SER A 144 9.96 20.27 -13.38
C SER A 144 10.78 19.08 -12.83
N LEU A 145 11.54 19.32 -11.77
CA LEU A 145 12.39 18.34 -11.08
C LEU A 145 11.70 17.56 -9.95
N MET A 146 10.36 17.61 -9.84
CA MET A 146 9.59 16.58 -9.09
C MET A 146 9.58 15.21 -9.80
N GLY A 147 10.45 15.03 -10.80
CA GLY A 147 11.25 13.80 -10.86
C GLY A 147 10.56 12.55 -11.35
N ILE A 148 9.36 12.64 -11.93
CA ILE A 148 8.82 11.52 -12.70
C ILE A 148 9.56 11.47 -14.05
N ARG A 149 10.75 10.86 -14.08
CA ARG A 149 11.28 10.26 -15.31
C ARG A 149 10.62 8.90 -15.51
N ILE A 150 9.44 8.89 -16.11
CA ILE A 150 8.98 7.66 -16.79
C ILE A 150 9.84 7.55 -18.06
N ASP A 151 10.61 6.48 -18.16
CA ASP A 151 11.38 6.15 -19.36
C ASP A 151 10.45 6.20 -20.60
N PRO A 152 10.78 6.97 -21.65
CA PRO A 152 9.96 7.11 -22.87
C PRO A 152 9.57 5.79 -23.53
N LYS A 153 10.31 4.70 -23.30
CA LYS A 153 9.94 3.37 -23.80
C LYS A 153 8.59 2.88 -23.28
N TYR A 154 8.10 3.47 -22.18
CA TYR A 154 6.79 3.17 -21.64
C TYR A 154 5.67 4.07 -22.20
N TYR A 155 5.97 5.02 -23.10
CA TYR A 155 4.98 5.96 -23.69
C TYR A 155 4.47 5.57 -25.07
N GLN A 156 4.95 4.49 -25.69
CA GLN A 156 4.53 4.15 -27.05
C GLN A 156 3.92 2.74 -27.12
N SER A 157 2.62 2.75 -27.48
CA SER A 157 1.75 1.70 -28.06
C SER A 157 1.93 0.26 -27.60
#